data_AF-A0A7X9TC35-F1
#
_entry.id   AF-A0A7X9TC35-F1
#
_cell.length_a   1.000
_cell.length_b   1.000
_cell.length_c   1.000
_cell.angle_alpha   90.00
_cell.angle_beta   90.00
_cell.angle_gamma   90.00
#
_symmetry.space_group_name_H-M   'P 1'
#
loop_
_entity.id
_entity.type
_entity.pdbx_description
1 polymer ?
#
loop_
_entity_poly.entity_id
_entity_poly.type
_entity_poly.pdbx_seq_one_letter_code
_entity_poly.pdbx_strand_id
1 'polypeptide(L)' 'MAAAERERRLERYEAFAAGVREDYSNAVRQMDDLRAQGRVKTATYRQLFAYKSTLGEILDRLEECGL' A
#
# COMPACT_ATOMS: atom_id res chain seq x y z
N MET A 1 -0.50 -7.02 32.13
CA MET A 1 -1.16 -5.88 31.46
C MET A 1 -0.27 -5.22 30.40
N ALA A 2 0.96 -4.81 30.69
CA ALA A 2 1.85 -4.17 29.70
C ALA A 2 2.18 -5.02 28.45
N ALA A 3 2.30 -6.35 28.60
CA ALA A 3 2.52 -7.26 27.48
C ALA A 3 1.32 -7.30 26.51
N ALA A 4 0.09 -7.35 27.03
CA ALA A 4 -1.12 -7.35 26.23
C ALA A 4 -1.31 -6.04 25.45
N GLU A 5 -0.89 -4.89 26.01
CA GLU A 5 -0.94 -3.63 25.27
C GLU A 5 0.13 -3.56 24.16
N ARG A 6 1.32 -4.14 24.38
CA ARG A 6 2.34 -4.27 23.33
C ARG A 6 1.87 -5.14 22.19
N GLU A 7 1.22 -6.27 22.50
CA GLU A 7 0.65 -7.18 21.50
C GLU A 7 -0.43 -6.47 20.66
N ARG A 8 -1.40 -5.83 21.32
CA ARG A 8 -2.44 -5.05 20.62
C ARG A 8 -1.86 -3.92 19.77
N ARG A 9 -0.74 -3.33 20.19
CA ARG A 9 -0.05 -2.33 19.39
C ARG A 9 0.58 -2.95 18.15
N LEU A 10 1.19 -4.14 18.28
CA LEU A 10 1.75 -4.89 17.16
C LEU A 10 0.66 -5.30 16.17
N GLU A 11 -0.44 -5.90 16.63
CA GLU A 11 -1.59 -6.27 15.80
C GLU A 11 -2.11 -5.09 14.96
N ARG A 12 -2.16 -3.88 15.54
CA ARG A 12 -2.54 -2.66 14.81
C ARG A 12 -1.55 -2.28 13.71
N TYR A 13 -0.26 -2.47 13.95
CA TYR A 13 0.77 -2.20 12.93
C TYR A 13 0.78 -3.26 11.83
N GLU A 14 0.57 -4.53 12.16
CA GLU A 14 0.41 -5.60 11.18
C GLU A 14 -0.83 -5.39 10.32
N ALA A 15 -1.95 -5.00 10.93
CA ALA A 15 -3.17 -4.64 10.21
C ALA A 15 -2.95 -3.41 9.29
N PHE A 16 -2.19 -2.42 9.76
CA PHE A 16 -1.78 -1.29 8.91
C PHE A 16 -0.96 -1.75 7.71
N ALA A 17 0.06 -2.60 7.93
CA ALA A 17 0.89 -3.14 6.85
C ALA A 17 0.06 -3.94 5.84
N ALA A 18 -0.91 -4.72 6.31
CA ALA A 18 -1.85 -5.42 5.44
C ALA A 18 -2.70 -4.46 4.60
N GLY A 19 -3.20 -3.36 5.19
CA GLY A 19 -3.93 -2.32 4.48
C GLY A 19 -3.10 -1.64 3.39
N VAL A 20 -1.85 -1.28 3.69
CA VAL A 20 -0.94 -0.68 2.69
C VAL A 20 -0.68 -1.65 1.52
N ARG A 21 -0.51 -2.95 1.80
CA ARG A 21 -0.36 -3.99 0.76
C ARG A 21 -1.60 -4.10 -0.12
N GLU A 22 -2.78 -4.05 0.48
CA GLU A 22 -4.06 -4.07 -0.25
C GLU A 22 -4.20 -2.83 -1.14
N ASP A 23 -3.96 -1.64 -0.60
CA ASP A 23 -4.01 -0.38 -1.35
C ASP A 23 -3.02 -0.37 -2.52
N TYR A 24 -1.82 -0.90 -2.32
CA TYR A 24 -0.82 -1.03 -3.39
C TYR A 24 -1.33 -1.94 -4.51
N SER A 25 -1.84 -3.12 -4.14
CA SER A 25 -2.42 -4.08 -5.09
C SER A 25 -3.62 -3.46 -5.84
N ASN A 26 -4.48 -2.73 -5.14
CA ASN A 26 -5.61 -2.02 -5.72
C ASN A 26 -5.17 -0.97 -6.74
N ALA A 27 -4.16 -0.16 -6.40
CA ALA A 27 -3.62 0.84 -7.31
C ALA A 27 -3.03 0.18 -8.57
N VAL A 28 -2.28 -0.92 -8.42
CA VAL A 28 -1.75 -1.70 -9.55
C VAL A 28 -2.88 -2.21 -10.45
N ARG A 29 -3.91 -2.85 -9.87
CA ARG A 29 -5.07 -3.34 -10.65
C ARG A 29 -5.77 -2.23 -11.43
N GLN A 30 -6.04 -1.09 -10.79
CA GLN A 30 -6.67 0.05 -11.48
C GLN A 30 -5.79 0.62 -12.59
N MET A 31 -4.48 0.65 -12.39
CA MET A 31 -3.54 1.05 -13.44
C MET A 31 -3.54 0.08 -14.62
N ASP A 32 -3.60 -1.22 -14.37
CA ASP A 32 -3.67 -2.24 -15.41
C ASP A 32 -4.98 -2.16 -16.20
N ASP A 33 -6.11 -1.92 -15.54
CA ASP A 33 -7.40 -1.68 -16.19
C ASP A 33 -7.36 -0.43 -17.11
N LEU A 34 -6.77 0.67 -16.62
CA LEU A 34 -6.58 1.87 -17.44
C LEU A 34 -5.62 1.60 -18.60
N ARG A 35 -4.59 0.77 -18.41
CA ARG A 35 -3.66 0.38 -19.47
C ARG A 35 -4.35 -0.45 -20.55
N ALA A 36 -5.18 -1.41 -20.16
CA ALA A 36 -5.98 -2.21 -21.10
C ALA A 36 -6.93 -1.34 -21.94
N GLN A 37 -7.40 -0.22 -21.38
CA GLN A 37 -8.23 0.77 -22.08
C GLN A 37 -7.41 1.81 -22.89
N GLY A 38 -6.07 1.72 -22.91
CA GLY A 38 -5.20 2.70 -23.58
C GLY A 38 -5.09 4.06 -22.87
N ARG A 39 -5.55 4.17 -21.61
CA ARG A 39 -5.69 5.41 -20.84
C ARG A 39 -4.46 5.76 -19.98
N VAL A 40 -3.27 5.31 -20.38
CA VAL A 40 -2.02 5.49 -19.61
C VAL A 40 -1.52 6.94 -19.50
N LYS A 41 -2.02 7.86 -20.34
CA LYS A 41 -1.63 9.28 -20.32
C LYS A 41 -2.57 10.17 -19.51
N THR A 42 -3.63 9.60 -18.94
CA THR A 42 -4.65 10.35 -18.19
C THR A 42 -4.10 10.89 -16.86
N ALA A 43 -4.71 11.97 -16.35
CA ALA A 43 -4.40 12.48 -15.02
C ALA A 43 -4.58 11.41 -13.93
N THR A 44 -5.66 10.62 -14.04
CA THR A 44 -5.95 9.50 -13.13
C THR A 44 -4.83 8.46 -13.10
N TYR A 45 -4.31 8.04 -14.27
CA TYR A 45 -3.21 7.09 -14.31
C TYR A 45 -1.93 7.65 -13.64
N ARG A 46 -1.64 8.94 -13.85
CA ARG A 46 -0.48 9.61 -13.20
C ARG A 46 -0.66 9.71 -11.68
N GLN A 47 -1.88 10.01 -11.22
CA GLN A 47 -2.20 10.04 -9.79
C GLN A 47 -2.05 8.66 -9.15
N LEU A 48 -2.57 7.61 -9.80
CA LEU A 48 -2.41 6.23 -9.34
C LEU A 48 -0.96 5.79 -9.33
N PHE A 49 -0.17 6.18 -10.34
CA PHE A 49 1.27 5.90 -10.35
C PHE A 49 2.00 6.56 -9.18
N ALA A 50 1.75 7.85 -8.93
CA ALA A 50 2.34 8.55 -7.79
C ALA A 50 1.93 7.91 -6.46
N TYR A 51 0.65 7.59 -6.30
CA TYR A 51 0.13 6.91 -5.11
C TYR A 51 0.76 5.53 -4.91
N LYS A 52 0.85 4.70 -5.97
CA LYS A 52 1.53 3.41 -5.96
C LYS A 52 3.00 3.56 -5.53
N SER A 53 3.72 4.56 -6.04
CA SER A 53 5.12 4.79 -5.65
C SER A 53 5.26 5.11 -4.17
N THR A 54 4.41 6.00 -3.64
CA THR A 54 4.40 6.30 -2.19
C THR A 54 4.09 5.07 -1.35
N LEU A 55 3.12 4.25 -1.76
CA LEU A 55 2.80 3.00 -1.06
C LEU A 55 3.97 2.02 -1.10
N GLY A 56 4.69 1.91 -2.23
CA GLY A 56 5.91 1.10 -2.33
C GLY A 56 6.98 1.52 -1.32
N GLU A 57 7.28 2.82 -1.23
CA GLU A 57 8.24 3.32 -0.23
C GLU A 57 7.82 3.06 1.22
N ILE A 58 6.51 3.02 1.50
CA ILE A 58 5.99 2.67 2.83
C ILE A 58 6.19 1.18 3.08
N LEU A 59 5.91 0.32 2.10
CA LEU A 59 6.12 -1.12 2.20
C LEU A 59 7.59 -1.46 2.44
N ASP A 60 8.52 -0.81 1.73
CA ASP A 60 9.95 -1.01 1.93
C ASP A 60 10.36 -0.69 3.38
N ARG A 61 9.85 0.43 3.93
CA ARG A 61 10.11 0.81 5.33
C ARG A 61 9.47 -0.13 6.35
N LEU A 62 8.30 -0.70 6.03
CA LEU A 62 7.65 -1.70 6.87
C LEU A 62 8.46 -3.01 6.90
N GLU A 63 8.97 -3.43 5.75
CA GLU A 63 9.84 -4.60 5.62
C GLU A 63 11.14 -4.42 6.41
N GLU A 64 11.76 -3.24 6.37
CA GLU A 64 12.92 -2.88 7.20
C GLU A 64 12.64 -2.98 8.71
N CYS A 65 11.38 -2.79 9.12
CA CYS A 65 10.93 -2.94 10.50
C CYS A 65 10.49 -4.36 10.86
N GLY A 66 10.48 -5.28 9.90
CA GLY A 66 10.04 -6.68 10.06
C GLY A 66 8.52 -6.89 9.99
N LEU A 67 7.77 -6.00 9.30
CA LEU A 67 6.30 -6.02 9.16
C LEU A 67 5.84 -6.26 7.70
#